data_AF-A0A7X7X888-F1
#
_entry.id   AF-A0A7X7X888-F1
#
_cell.length_a   1.000
_cell.length_b   1.000
_cell.length_c   1.000
_cell.angle_alpha   90.00
_cell.angle_beta   90.00
_cell.angle_gamma   90.00
#
_symmetry.space_group_name_H-M   'P 1'
#
loop_
_entity.id
_entity.type
_entity.pdbx_description
1 polymer ?
#
loop_
_entity_poly.entity_id
_entity_poly.type
_entity_poly.pdbx_seq_one_letter_code
_entity_poly.pdbx_strand_id
1 'polypeptide(L)' 'MKIYLIVIKTTPSEWNEHKESLEGALASVWVKTVSAESALLRALRYVSEHQWLPQEVQMGPIEIEMPA' A
#
# COMPACT_ATOMS: atom_id res chain seq x y z
N MET A 1 9.36 8.63 -14.99
CA MET A 1 8.76 7.74 -13.97
C MET A 1 9.17 8.26 -12.60
N LYS A 2 8.29 8.16 -11.60
CA LYS A 2 8.53 8.57 -10.21
C LYS A 2 8.31 7.37 -9.29
N ILE A 3 8.89 7.41 -8.09
CA ILE A 3 8.60 6.45 -7.02
C ILE A 3 7.61 7.13 -6.07
N TYR A 4 6.57 6.41 -5.69
CA TYR A 4 5.58 6.85 -4.71
C TYR A 4 5.66 5.92 -3.49
N LEU A 5 5.62 6.50 -2.29
CA LEU A 5 5.31 5.75 -1.08
C LEU A 5 3.82 5.94 -0.77
N ILE A 6 3.11 4.83 -0.67
CA ILE A 6 1.73 4.78 -0.23
C ILE A 6 1.72 4.04 1.11
N VAL A 7 1.25 4.72 2.15
CA VAL A 7 1.02 4.13 3.46
C VAL A 7 -0.47 3.85 3.58
N ILE A 8 -0.82 2.59 3.83
CA ILE A 8 -2.20 2.14 3.92
C ILE A 8 -2.41 1.56 5.30
N LYS A 9 -3.36 2.13 6.06
CA LYS A 9 -3.89 1.48 7.26
C LYS A 9 -4.79 0.35 6.82
N THR A 10 -4.52 -0.86 7.29
CA THR A 10 -5.21 -2.07 6.85
C THR A 10 -5.75 -2.87 8.03
N THR A 11 -6.81 -3.63 7.78
CA THR A 11 -7.33 -4.66 8.67
C THR A 11 -7.32 -6.00 7.95
N PRO A 12 -7.17 -7.14 8.64
CA PRO A 12 -7.26 -8.43 7.97
C PRO A 12 -8.67 -8.63 7.39
N SER A 13 -8.75 -9.19 6.18
CA SER A 13 -10.03 -9.66 5.63
C SER A 13 -10.50 -10.94 6.32
N GLU A 14 -11.73 -11.37 6.06
CA GLU A 14 -12.26 -12.63 6.59
C GLU A 14 -11.53 -13.88 6.10
N TRP A 15 -10.77 -13.76 5.00
CA TRP A 15 -9.95 -14.82 4.41
C TRP A 15 -8.51 -14.85 4.90
N ASN A 16 -8.09 -13.84 5.68
CA ASN A 16 -6.74 -13.79 6.23
C ASN A 16 -6.53 -14.91 7.27
N GLU A 17 -5.48 -15.71 7.10
CA GLU A 17 -5.16 -16.87 7.96
C GLU A 17 -4.97 -16.51 9.43
N HIS A 18 -4.67 -15.24 9.73
CA HIS A 18 -4.39 -14.74 11.07
C HIS A 18 -5.41 -13.71 11.58
N LYS A 19 -6.59 -13.63 10.95
CA LYS A 19 -7.60 -12.58 11.23
C LYS A 19 -7.99 -12.41 12.69
N GLU A 20 -8.00 -13.49 13.47
CA GLU A 20 -8.40 -13.45 14.88
C GLU A 20 -7.30 -12.92 15.81
N SER A 21 -6.04 -12.94 15.33
CA SER A 21 -4.86 -12.51 16.09
C SER A 21 -4.35 -11.12 15.69
N LEU A 22 -4.87 -10.53 14.62
CA LEU A 22 -4.40 -9.27 14.04
C LEU A 22 -5.49 -8.21 14.13
N GLU A 23 -5.20 -7.12 14.83
CA GLU A 23 -6.11 -5.96 14.91
C GLU A 23 -6.03 -5.06 13.67
N GLY A 24 -4.88 -5.09 12.98
CA GLY A 24 -4.59 -4.28 11.81
C GLY A 24 -3.09 -4.13 11.58
N ALA A 25 -2.72 -3.49 10.48
CA ALA A 25 -1.34 -3.20 10.14
C ALA A 25 -1.22 -1.87 9.39
N LEU A 26 0.01 -1.37 9.29
CA LEU A 26 0.37 -0.29 8.38
C LEU A 26 1.18 -0.90 7.23
N ALA A 27 0.60 -0.95 6.04
CA ALA A 27 1.28 -1.39 4.83
C ALA A 27 1.98 -0.19 4.17
N SER A 28 3.31 -0.27 4.03
CA SER A 28 4.10 0.70 3.28
C SER A 28 4.43 0.11 1.91
N VAL A 29 3.86 0.67 0.85
CA VAL A 29 4.01 0.17 -0.52
C VAL A 29 4.75 1.18 -1.38
N TRP A 30 5.89 0.77 -1.92
CA TRP A 30 6.69 1.56 -2.85
C TRP A 30 6.33 1.21 -4.29
N VAL A 31 5.88 2.19 -5.07
CA VAL A 31 5.45 1.95 -6.45
C VAL A 31 6.18 2.88 -7.42
N LYS A 32 6.92 2.30 -8.37
CA LYS A 32 7.55 3.03 -9.48
C LYS A 32 6.61 3.07 -10.68
N THR A 33 6.11 4.25 -11.04
CA THR A 33 5.15 4.41 -12.16
C THR A 33 5.20 5.82 -12.77
N VAL A 34 4.32 6.12 -13.72
CA VAL A 34 4.21 7.42 -14.40
C VAL A 34 3.22 8.37 -13.75
N SER A 35 2.24 7.88 -12.98
CA SER A 35 1.20 8.71 -12.34
C SER A 35 0.86 8.25 -10.92
N ALA A 36 0.44 9.19 -10.07
CA ALA A 36 0.03 8.92 -8.70
C ALA A 36 -1.19 7.99 -8.62
N GLU A 37 -2.14 8.15 -9.55
CA GLU A 37 -3.31 7.26 -9.67
C GLU A 37 -2.91 5.82 -9.95
N SER A 38 -1.99 5.59 -10.89
CA SER A 38 -1.46 4.25 -11.16
C SER A 38 -0.74 3.67 -9.93
N ALA A 39 -0.07 4.52 -9.16
CA ALA A 39 0.63 4.11 -7.95
C ALA A 39 -0.35 3.64 -6.88
N LEU A 40 -1.42 4.43 -6.65
CA LEU A 40 -2.49 4.11 -5.72
C LEU A 40 -3.20 2.80 -6.07
N LEU A 41 -3.62 2.62 -7.32
CA LEU A 41 -4.32 1.41 -7.76
C LEU A 41 -3.46 0.15 -7.55
N ARG A 42 -2.16 0.23 -7.84
CA ARG A 42 -1.22 -0.88 -7.63
C ARG A 42 -1.02 -1.18 -6.14
N ALA A 43 -0.92 -0.15 -5.30
CA ALA A 43 -0.77 -0.32 -3.86
C ALA A 43 -2.01 -0.96 -3.21
N LEU A 44 -3.21 -0.49 -3.57
CA LEU A 44 -4.47 -1.08 -3.11
C LEU A 44 -4.61 -2.53 -3.56
N ARG A 45 -4.29 -2.81 -4.83
CA ARG A 45 -4.31 -4.18 -5.36
C ARG A 45 -3.38 -5.11 -4.59
N TYR A 46 -2.15 -4.67 -4.29
CA TYR A 46 -1.19 -5.46 -3.53
C TYR A 46 -1.75 -5.83 -2.14
N VAL A 47 -2.31 -4.87 -1.42
CA VAL A 47 -2.94 -5.10 -0.11
C VAL A 47 -4.08 -6.11 -0.21
N SER A 48 -4.99 -5.94 -1.18
CA SER A 48 -6.12 -6.85 -1.37
C SER A 48 -5.71 -8.28 -1.74
N GLU A 49 -4.68 -8.45 -2.59
CA GLU A 49 -4.14 -9.77 -2.97
C GLU A 49 -3.55 -10.54 -1.78
N HIS A 50 -3.13 -9.82 -0.72
CA HIS A 50 -2.62 -10.41 0.52
C HIS A 50 -3.69 -10.53 1.61
N GLN A 51 -4.98 -10.51 1.23
CA GLN A 51 -6.11 -10.70 2.14
C GLN A 51 -6.19 -9.62 3.24
N TRP A 52 -5.78 -8.39 2.93
CA TRP A 52 -5.94 -7.22 3.78
C TRP A 52 -6.97 -6.26 3.16
N LEU A 53 -7.70 -5.56 4.03
CA LEU A 53 -8.69 -4.56 3.66
C LEU A 53 -8.15 -3.15 3.96
N PRO A 54 -8.08 -2.26 2.97
CA PRO A 54 -7.64 -0.88 3.18
C PRO A 54 -8.72 -0.08 3.96
N GLN A 55 -8.28 0.72 4.93
CA GLN A 55 -9.13 1.59 5.75
C GLN A 55 -8.85 3.07 5.48
N GLU A 56 -7.58 3.45 5.50
CA GLU A 56 -7.13 4.82 5.28
C GLU A 56 -5.87 4.79 4.41
N VAL A 57 -5.78 5.72 3.46
CA VAL A 57 -4.63 5.84 2.56
C VAL A 57 -3.99 7.19 2.72
N GLN A 58 -2.69 7.18 2.98
CA GLN A 58 -1.85 8.37 2.95
C GLN A 58 -0.84 8.23 1.82
N MET A 59 -0.82 9.23 0.95
CA MET A 59 0.10 9.29 -0.18
C MET A 59 0.91 10.56 -0.05
N GLY A 60 2.22 10.41 0.16
CA GLY A 60 3.17 11.50 0.11
C GLY A 60 3.97 11.46 -1.19
N PRO A 61 4.26 12.59 -1.84
CA PRO A 61 5.36 12.61 -2.80
C PRO A 61 6.66 12.34 -2.02
N ILE A 62 7.25 11.16 -2.20
CA ILE A 62 8.64 10.94 -1.82
C ILE A 62 9.44 11.02 -3.10
N GLU A 63 10.03 12.19 -3.36
CA GLU A 63 11.03 12.33 -4.40
C GLU A 63 12.31 11.66 -3.90
N ILE A 64 12.44 10.36 -4.19
CA ILE A 64 13.72 9.68 -4.03
C ILE A 64 14.59 10.07 -5.22
N GLU A 65 15.55 10.95 -5.00
CA GLU A 65 16.67 11.12 -5.92
C GLU A 65 17.48 9.82 -5.91
N MET A 66 17.37 9.05 -6.99
CA MET A 66 18.23 7.89 -7.20
C MET A 66 19.60 8.39 -7.68
N PRO A 67 20.72 7.99 -7.06
CA PRO A 67 22.03 8.25 -7.63
C PRO A 67 22.17 7.56 -8.99
N ALA A 68 22.83 8.27 -9.92
CA ALA A 68 23.07 7.83 -11.30
C ALA A 68 24.00 6.61 -11.39
#